data_AF-A0A9D9Q8X8-F1
#
_entry.id   AF-A0A9D9Q8X8-F1
#
_cell.length_a   1.000
_cell.length_b   1.000
_cell.length_c   1.000
_cell.angle_alpha   90.00
_cell.angle_beta   90.00
_cell.angle_gamma   90.00
#
_symmetry.space_group_name_H-M   'P 1'
#
loop_
_entity.id
_entity.type
_entity.pdbx_description
1 polymer ?
#
loop_
_entity_poly.entity_id
_entity_poly.type
_entity_poly.pdbx_seq_one_letter_code
_entity_poly.pdbx_strand_id
1 'polypeptide(L)'
;MLISTKGMMNDVTPDVKAFLNYIDGIVSDDDFVSEVDKTIKEIKERESERKSYMTYEMKILEEREYARREGREITLLENIRSLMKNMGLSAKDAMNVLSVSPESQKQLAPLV
;
A
#
# COMPACT_ATOMS: atom_id res chain seq x y z
N MET A 1 11.97 22.66 -33.05
CA MET A 1 11.58 23.99 -32.55
C MET A 1 11.40 23.88 -31.04
N LEU A 2 12.11 24.71 -30.27
CA LEU A 2 11.97 24.82 -28.82
C LEU A 2 11.17 26.10 -28.54
N ILE A 3 10.05 26.00 -27.83
CA ILE A 3 9.25 27.16 -27.41
C ILE A 3 9.63 27.43 -25.95
N SER A 4 10.27 28.58 -25.72
CA SER A 4 10.65 29.07 -24.40
C SER A 4 9.59 30.04 -23.90
N THR A 5 9.23 29.95 -22.61
CA THR A 5 8.32 30.88 -21.91
C THR A 5 8.79 32.34 -21.89
N LYS A 6 10.01 32.62 -22.38
CA LYS A 6 10.61 33.96 -22.46
C LYS A 6 10.95 34.40 -23.90
N GLY A 7 10.42 33.72 -24.92
CA GLY A 7 10.64 34.06 -26.34
C GLY A 7 9.67 35.14 -26.85
N MET A 8 10.15 36.01 -27.75
CA MET A 8 9.44 37.20 -28.25
C MET A 8 7.98 36.91 -28.67
N MET A 9 7.05 37.67 -28.08
CA MET A 9 5.57 37.54 -28.14
C MET A 9 4.91 37.54 -29.53
N ASN A 10 5.67 37.64 -30.63
CA ASN A 10 5.10 37.98 -31.94
C ASN A 10 4.75 36.80 -32.85
N ASP A 11 5.07 35.55 -32.47
CA ASP A 11 4.89 34.36 -33.34
C ASP A 11 4.11 33.20 -32.68
N VAL A 12 3.40 33.47 -31.60
CA VAL A 12 2.68 32.46 -30.81
C VAL A 12 1.18 32.64 -30.99
N THR A 13 0.48 31.59 -31.45
CA THR A 13 -0.97 31.60 -31.56
C THR A 13 -1.62 31.84 -30.18
N PRO A 14 -2.78 32.53 -30.13
CA PRO A 14 -3.47 32.86 -28.88
C PRO A 14 -3.60 31.66 -27.92
N ASP A 15 -3.92 30.48 -28.46
CA ASP A 15 -4.12 29.23 -27.72
C ASP A 15 -2.84 28.77 -26.98
N VAL A 16 -1.67 28.91 -27.62
CA VAL A 16 -0.39 28.52 -27.01
C VAL A 16 0.00 29.53 -25.92
N LYS A 17 -0.34 30.80 -26.07
CA LYS A 17 -0.14 31.82 -25.03
C LYS A 17 -1.05 31.56 -23.83
N ALA A 18 -2.30 31.18 -24.07
CA ALA A 18 -3.25 30.81 -23.01
C ALA A 18 -2.76 29.57 -22.23
N PHE A 19 -2.22 28.57 -22.93
CA PHE A 19 -1.65 27.38 -22.29
C PHE A 19 -0.41 27.69 -21.44
N LEU A 20 0.49 28.57 -21.90
CA LEU A 20 1.66 28.98 -21.11
C LEU A 20 1.24 29.75 -19.84
N ASN A 21 0.25 30.64 -19.97
CA ASN A 21 -0.34 31.34 -18.83
C ASN A 21 -0.96 30.36 -17.82
N TYR A 22 -1.64 29.30 -18.28
CA TYR A 22 -2.16 28.25 -17.41
C TYR A 22 -1.05 27.49 -16.66
N ILE A 23 0.07 27.16 -17.32
CA ILE A 23 1.25 26.56 -16.67
C ILE A 23 1.82 27.49 -15.59
N ASP A 24 1.83 28.80 -15.86
CA ASP A 24 2.27 29.84 -14.92
C ASP A 24 1.23 30.15 -13.82
N GLY A 25 0.08 29.47 -13.81
CA GLY A 25 -0.98 29.62 -12.80
C GLY A 25 -1.89 30.84 -12.99
N ILE A 26 -1.80 31.51 -14.15
CA ILE A 26 -2.66 32.62 -14.52
C ILE A 26 -3.96 32.06 -15.09
N VAL A 27 -5.09 32.44 -14.49
CA VAL A 27 -6.42 32.03 -14.96
C VAL A 27 -6.65 32.62 -16.35
N SER A 28 -6.81 31.75 -17.33
CA SER A 28 -7.15 32.09 -18.72
C SER A 28 -8.54 31.55 -19.03
N ASP A 29 -9.42 32.39 -19.56
CA ASP A 29 -10.80 32.04 -19.93
C ASP A 29 -10.88 31.41 -21.33
N ASP A 30 -9.86 30.60 -21.66
CA ASP A 30 -9.67 30.02 -22.99
C ASP A 30 -10.23 28.60 -23.03
N ASP A 31 -11.02 28.29 -24.06
CA ASP A 31 -11.69 26.99 -24.22
C ASP A 31 -10.69 25.82 -24.26
N PHE A 32 -9.51 26.02 -24.88
CA PHE A 32 -8.47 25.00 -24.94
C PHE A 32 -7.87 24.71 -23.56
N VAL A 33 -7.64 25.75 -22.75
CA VAL A 33 -7.13 25.61 -21.38
C VAL A 33 -8.13 24.89 -20.49
N SER A 34 -9.42 25.19 -20.63
CA SER A 34 -10.51 24.55 -19.89
C SER A 34 -10.60 23.05 -20.19
N GLU A 35 -10.48 22.65 -21.47
CA GLU A 35 -10.49 21.24 -21.87
C GLU A 35 -9.28 20.47 -21.31
N VAL A 36 -8.10 21.08 -21.32
CA VAL A 36 -6.88 20.50 -20.74
C VAL A 36 -7.02 20.33 -19.23
N ASP A 37 -7.51 21.35 -18.51
CA ASP A 37 -7.71 21.29 -17.06
C ASP A 37 -8.71 20.20 -16.65
N LYS A 38 -9.80 20.07 -17.39
CA LYS A 38 -10.79 19.01 -17.20
C LYS A 38 -10.16 17.62 -17.36
N THR A 39 -9.39 17.42 -18.44
CA THR A 39 -8.70 16.15 -18.71
C THR A 39 -7.70 15.82 -17.60
N ILE A 40 -6.95 16.81 -17.10
CA ILE A 40 -6.01 16.63 -15.99
C ILE A 40 -6.73 16.23 -14.70
N LYS A 41 -7.88 16.85 -14.41
CA LYS A 41 -8.71 16.50 -13.25
C LYS A 41 -9.21 15.06 -13.33
N GLU A 42 -9.74 14.64 -14.47
CA GLU A 42 -10.21 13.27 -14.68
C GLU A 42 -9.07 12.23 -14.54
N ILE A 43 -7.85 12.55 -14.99
CA ILE A 43 -6.68 11.69 -14.80
C ILE A 43 -6.33 11.60 -13.30
N LYS A 44 -6.27 12.75 -12.61
CA LYS A 44 -5.95 12.79 -11.18
C LYS A 44 -6.97 12.03 -10.33
N GLU A 45 -8.26 12.18 -10.62
CA GLU A 45 -9.34 11.47 -9.95
C GLU A 45 -9.19 9.95 -10.15
N ARG A 46 -9.04 9.47 -11.38
CA ARG A 46 -8.81 8.04 -11.65
C ARG A 46 -7.55 7.51 -10.98
N GLU A 47 -6.45 8.26 -10.99
CA GLU A 47 -5.23 7.86 -10.29
C GLU A 47 -5.44 7.78 -8.77
N SER A 48 -6.19 8.72 -8.20
CA SER A 48 -6.52 8.74 -6.77
C SER A 48 -7.39 7.56 -6.37
N GLU A 49 -8.40 7.22 -7.18
CA GLU A 49 -9.24 6.04 -7.00
C GLU A 49 -8.40 4.78 -7.05
N ARG A 50 -7.54 4.63 -8.08
CA ARG A 50 -6.65 3.48 -8.21
C ARG A 50 -5.72 3.34 -7.00
N LYS A 51 -5.15 4.44 -6.51
CA LYS A 51 -4.32 4.44 -5.28
C LYS A 51 -5.12 4.01 -4.05
N SER A 52 -6.35 4.48 -3.91
CA SER A 52 -7.26 4.09 -2.84
C SER A 52 -7.53 2.58 -2.86
N TYR A 53 -7.89 2.03 -4.03
CA TYR A 53 -8.11 0.59 -4.21
C TYR A 53 -6.87 -0.25 -3.86
N MET A 54 -5.69 0.11 -4.38
CA MET A 54 -4.45 -0.63 -4.06
C MET A 54 -4.12 -0.59 -2.57
N THR A 55 -4.33 0.56 -1.91
CA THR A 55 -4.09 0.70 -0.46
C THR A 55 -5.03 -0.21 0.32
N TYR A 56 -6.30 -0.27 -0.09
CA TYR A 56 -7.29 -1.14 0.52
C TYR A 56 -6.95 -2.62 0.33
N GLU A 57 -6.57 -3.04 -0.88
CA GLU A 57 -6.13 -4.41 -1.17
C GLU A 57 -4.89 -4.80 -0.35
N MET A 58 -3.90 -3.90 -0.27
CA MET A 58 -2.70 -4.11 0.53
C MET A 58 -3.05 -4.36 2.00
N LYS A 59 -3.95 -3.54 2.57
CA LYS A 59 -4.41 -3.71 3.94
C LYS A 59 -5.09 -5.06 4.17
N ILE A 60 -5.96 -5.50 3.26
CA ILE A 60 -6.59 -6.83 3.35
C ILE A 60 -5.55 -7.95 3.32
N LEU A 61 -4.55 -7.83 2.45
CA LEU A 61 -3.49 -8.82 2.34
C LEU A 61 -2.65 -8.88 3.62
N GLU A 62 -2.27 -7.73 4.18
CA GLU A 62 -1.56 -7.64 5.45
C GLU A 62 -2.36 -8.25 6.60
N GLU A 63 -3.65 -7.93 6.71
CA GLU A 63 -4.54 -8.50 7.73
C GLU A 63 -4.67 -10.02 7.59
N ARG A 64 -4.75 -10.54 6.36
CA ARG A 64 -4.80 -11.99 6.10
C ARG A 64 -3.50 -12.68 6.49
N GLU A 65 -2.35 -12.09 6.17
CA GLU A 65 -1.04 -12.63 6.56
C GLU A 65 -0.82 -12.57 8.07
N TYR A 66 -1.30 -11.51 8.73
CA TYR A 66 -1.29 -11.40 10.18
C TYR A 66 -2.17 -12.47 10.84
N ALA A 67 -3.41 -12.62 10.39
CA ALA A 67 -4.34 -13.64 10.89
C ALA A 67 -3.82 -15.07 10.66
N ARG A 68 -3.16 -15.34 9.52
CA ARG A 68 -2.52 -16.65 9.26
C ARG A 68 -1.37 -16.93 10.23
N ARG A 69 -0.56 -15.92 10.56
CA ARG A 69 0.54 -16.06 11.52
C ARG A 69 -0.01 -16.31 12.92
N GLU A 70 -0.92 -15.47 13.39
CA GLU A 70 -1.56 -15.65 14.69
C GLU A 70 -2.27 -17.01 14.79
N GLY A 71 -3.00 -17.43 13.76
CA GLY A 71 -3.66 -18.73 13.73
C GLY A 71 -2.68 -19.90 13.87
N ARG A 72 -1.53 -19.84 13.19
CA ARG A 72 -0.49 -20.87 13.33
C ARG A 72 0.11 -20.90 14.73
N GLU A 73 0.34 -19.74 15.34
CA GLU A 73 0.86 -19.64 16.71
C GLU A 73 -0.14 -20.18 17.74
N ILE A 74 -1.42 -19.79 17.61
CA ILE A 74 -2.50 -20.29 18.46
C ILE A 74 -2.61 -21.81 18.35
N THR A 75 -2.68 -22.36 17.13
CA THR A 75 -2.75 -23.81 16.92
C THR A 75 -1.52 -24.51 17.48
N LEU A 76 -0.32 -23.92 17.34
CA LEU A 76 0.89 -24.50 17.92
C LEU A 76 0.83 -24.56 19.44
N LEU A 77 0.38 -23.47 20.10
CA LEU A 77 0.20 -23.43 21.55
C LEU A 77 -0.87 -24.41 22.04
N GLU A 78 -1.99 -24.52 21.34
CA GLU A 78 -3.05 -25.49 21.65
C GLU A 78 -2.54 -26.93 21.52
N ASN A 79 -1.77 -27.22 20.46
CA ASN A 79 -1.14 -28.51 20.27
C ASN A 79 -0.17 -28.83 21.42
N ILE A 80 0.70 -27.89 21.82
CA ILE A 80 1.60 -28.08 22.97
C ILE A 80 0.81 -28.35 24.25
N ARG A 81 -0.21 -27.54 24.55
CA ARG A 81 -1.07 -27.73 25.75
C ARG A 81 -1.79 -29.08 25.73
N SER A 82 -2.27 -29.51 24.56
CA SER A 82 -2.93 -30.82 24.43
C SER A 82 -1.96 -31.97 24.65
N LEU A 83 -0.72 -31.88 24.17
CA LEU A 83 0.33 -32.87 24.41
C LEU A 83 0.70 -32.94 25.90
N MET A 84 0.82 -31.78 26.56
CA MET A 84 1.07 -31.72 28.01
C MET A 84 -0.06 -32.36 28.81
N LYS A 85 -1.33 -32.05 28.47
CA LYS A 85 -2.50 -32.56 29.20
C LYS A 85 -2.77 -34.04 28.93
N ASN A 86 -2.67 -34.48 27.68
CA ASN A 86 -3.09 -35.82 27.28
C ASN A 86 -1.97 -36.87 27.42
N MET A 87 -0.71 -36.46 27.26
CA MET A 87 0.44 -37.37 27.34
C MET A 87 1.32 -37.11 28.57
N GLY A 88 1.02 -36.11 29.39
CA GLY A 88 1.83 -35.76 30.58
C GLY A 88 3.22 -35.23 30.24
N LEU A 89 3.43 -34.79 28.99
CA LEU A 89 4.72 -34.29 28.50
C LEU A 89 5.06 -32.95 29.18
N SER A 90 6.35 -32.69 29.39
CA SER A 90 6.79 -31.34 29.75
C SER A 90 6.64 -30.40 28.54
N ALA A 91 6.52 -29.08 28.79
CA ALA A 91 6.41 -28.10 27.72
C ALA A 91 7.57 -28.20 26.69
N LYS A 92 8.79 -28.48 27.18
CA LYS A 92 9.98 -28.68 26.35
C LYS A 92 9.89 -29.94 25.51
N ASP A 93 9.40 -31.04 26.07
CA ASP A 93 9.28 -32.31 25.35
C ASP A 93 8.17 -32.24 24.29
N ALA A 94 7.04 -31.59 24.60
CA ALA A 94 5.98 -31.34 23.64
C ALA A 94 6.46 -30.48 22.46
N MET A 95 7.26 -29.43 22.72
CA MET A 95 7.88 -28.61 21.68
C MET A 95 8.90 -29.39 20.82
N ASN A 96 9.66 -30.31 21.43
CA ASN A 96 10.57 -31.18 20.68
C ASN A 96 9.82 -32.16 19.77
N VAL A 97 8.70 -32.73 20.24
CA VAL A 97 7.83 -33.60 19.41
C VAL A 97 7.29 -32.86 18.20
N LEU A 98 6.90 -31.59 18.38
CA LEU A 98 6.43 -30.72 17.29
C LEU A 98 7.58 -30.14 16.44
N SER A 99 8.83 -30.57 16.68
CA SER A 99 10.03 -30.10 15.96
C SER A 99 10.18 -28.57 15.95
N VAL A 100 9.74 -27.91 17.02
CA VAL A 100 9.82 -26.45 17.16
C VAL A 100 11.28 -26.03 17.30
N SER A 101 11.71 -25.05 16.51
CA SER A 101 13.09 -24.55 16.53
C SER A 101 13.50 -24.02 17.92
N PRO A 102 14.78 -24.10 18.32
CA PRO A 102 15.23 -23.60 19.63
C PRO A 102 14.96 -22.10 19.86
N GLU A 103 14.91 -21.30 18.80
CA GLU A 103 14.56 -19.89 18.87
C GLU A 103 13.08 -19.69 19.20
N SER A 104 12.20 -20.40 18.49
CA SER A 104 10.76 -20.37 18.73
C SER A 104 10.41 -20.95 20.11
N GLN A 105 11.15 -21.95 20.60
CA GLN A 105 10.96 -22.49 21.96
C GLN A 105 11.20 -21.43 23.04
N LYS A 106 12.21 -20.56 22.87
CA LYS A 106 12.46 -19.46 23.83
C LYS A 106 11.33 -18.42 23.84
N GLN A 107 10.71 -18.18 22.68
CA GLN A 107 9.59 -17.23 22.55
C GLN A 107 8.27 -17.81 23.07
N LEU A 108 8.06 -19.12 22.93
CA LEU A 108 6.83 -19.81 23.35
C LEU A 108 6.87 -20.29 24.81
N ALA A 109 8.06 -20.53 25.40
CA ALA A 109 8.22 -20.94 26.79
C ALA A 109 7.47 -20.09 27.84
N PRO A 110 7.36 -18.75 27.73
CA PRO A 110 6.56 -17.97 28.66
C PRO A 110 5.04 -18.01 28.42
N LEU A 111 4.57 -18.58 27.31
CA LEU A 111 3.15 -18.59 26.88
C LEU A 111 2.44 -19.93 27.09
N VAL A 112 3.20 -20.98 27.41
CA VAL A 112 2.73 -22.36 27.63
C VAL A 112 2.71 -22.67 29.11
#